data_AF-F8FEU7-F1
#
_entry.id   AF-F8FEU7-F1
#
_cell.length_a   1.000
_cell.length_b   1.000
_cell.length_c   1.000
_cell.angle_alpha   90.00
_cell.angle_beta   90.00
_cell.angle_gamma   90.00
#
_symmetry.space_group_name_H-M   'P 1'
#
loop_
_entity.id
_entity.type
_entity.pdbx_description
1 polymer ?
#
loop_
_entity_poly.entity_id
_entity_poly.type
_entity_poly.pdbx_seq_one_letter_code
_entity_poly.pdbx_strand_id
1 'polypeptide(L)'
;MTRKRTLPTIMKPFSQVHRTLTTLGFSQVSLREGTAYEIKFRDYASLKEYPYRMYTYTQENGQTLIDLREAGFAVPGDVPMSVEMAAEQVMSEVVQYLEGTAGRSRLTPIDRALNGMMATNEEEVKRLGKSMARVQTNAKLLQAGLIPDPIQ
;
A
#
# COMPACT_ATOMS: atom_id res chain seq x y z
N MET A 1 -31.29 -9.90 -12.40
CA MET A 1 -30.97 -8.53 -12.83
C MET A 1 -29.52 -8.23 -12.43
N THR A 2 -28.56 -8.56 -13.29
CA THR A 2 -27.14 -8.28 -13.06
C THR A 2 -26.89 -6.81 -13.37
N ARG A 3 -26.74 -5.98 -12.34
CA ARG A 3 -26.31 -4.59 -12.49
C ARG A 3 -24.92 -4.61 -13.11
N LYS A 4 -24.82 -4.38 -14.43
CA LYS A 4 -23.55 -4.04 -15.07
C LYS A 4 -23.08 -2.73 -14.47
N ARG A 5 -22.31 -2.80 -13.38
CA ARG A 5 -21.58 -1.64 -12.84
C ARG A 5 -20.57 -1.29 -13.92
N THR A 6 -20.87 -0.25 -14.69
CA THR A 6 -19.91 0.39 -15.58
C THR A 6 -18.79 0.91 -14.71
N LEU A 7 -17.66 0.19 -14.70
CA LEU A 7 -16.48 0.60 -13.94
C LEU A 7 -16.04 1.99 -14.45
N PRO A 8 -15.79 2.95 -13.55
CA PRO A 8 -15.49 4.32 -13.96
C PRO A 8 -14.06 4.45 -14.49
N THR A 9 -13.84 5.36 -15.41
CA THR A 9 -12.50 5.86 -15.72
C THR A 9 -12.11 6.87 -14.64
N ILE A 10 -10.99 6.63 -13.97
CA ILE A 10 -10.54 7.46 -12.85
C ILE A 10 -9.26 8.21 -13.25
N MET A 11 -9.19 9.50 -12.97
CA MET A 11 -8.01 10.34 -13.24
C MET A 11 -7.46 10.89 -11.93
N LYS A 12 -6.20 10.54 -11.60
CA LYS A 12 -5.51 10.93 -10.37
C LYS A 12 -4.00 11.11 -10.62
N PRO A 13 -3.26 11.84 -9.77
CA PRO A 13 -1.81 11.93 -9.87
C PRO A 13 -1.12 10.56 -9.89
N PHE A 14 -0.09 10.40 -10.72
CA PHE A 14 0.65 9.13 -10.85
C PHE A 14 1.09 8.55 -9.50
N SER A 15 1.65 9.38 -8.62
CA SER A 15 2.15 8.95 -7.31
C SER A 15 1.05 8.31 -6.44
N GLN A 16 -0.17 8.86 -6.51
CA GLN A 16 -1.33 8.36 -5.78
C GLN A 16 -1.83 7.04 -6.36
N VAL A 17 -1.92 6.96 -7.69
CA VAL A 17 -2.31 5.74 -8.40
C VAL A 17 -1.31 4.63 -8.11
N HIS A 18 -0.02 4.89 -8.34
CA HIS A 18 1.06 3.93 -8.13
C HIS A 18 1.09 3.43 -6.69
N ARG A 19 1.02 4.33 -5.69
CA ARG A 19 0.99 3.94 -4.27
C ARG A 19 -0.23 3.07 -3.94
N THR A 20 -1.40 3.44 -4.43
CA THR A 20 -2.65 2.70 -4.13
C THR A 20 -2.59 1.30 -4.72
N LEU A 21 -2.21 1.18 -5.99
CA LEU A 21 -2.14 -0.10 -6.70
C LEU A 21 -1.05 -1.00 -6.11
N THR A 22 0.15 -0.47 -5.84
CA THR A 22 1.22 -1.25 -5.18
C THR A 22 0.83 -1.72 -3.79
N THR A 23 0.11 -0.90 -3.00
CA THR A 23 -0.39 -1.29 -1.67
C THR A 23 -1.40 -2.43 -1.75
N LEU A 24 -2.22 -2.46 -2.81
CA LEU A 24 -3.19 -3.53 -3.07
C LEU A 24 -2.55 -4.78 -3.72
N GLY A 25 -1.23 -4.79 -3.91
CA GLY A 25 -0.49 -5.94 -4.43
C GLY A 25 -0.34 -5.98 -5.95
N PHE A 26 -0.69 -4.89 -6.66
CA PHE A 26 -0.45 -4.80 -8.09
C PHE A 26 1.02 -4.52 -8.38
N SER A 27 1.54 -5.20 -9.38
CA SER A 27 2.87 -4.98 -9.95
C SER A 27 2.75 -4.12 -11.20
N GLN A 28 3.59 -3.09 -11.30
CA GLN A 28 3.66 -2.26 -12.51
C GLN A 28 4.36 -3.03 -13.63
N VAL A 29 3.76 -3.02 -14.81
CA VAL A 29 4.27 -3.63 -16.04
C VAL A 29 4.35 -2.54 -17.11
N SER A 30 5.55 -2.23 -17.57
CA SER A 30 5.75 -1.28 -18.66
C SER A 30 5.35 -1.92 -19.99
N LEU A 31 4.45 -1.27 -20.72
CA LEU A 31 4.02 -1.67 -22.06
C LEU A 31 4.56 -0.69 -23.10
N ARG A 32 4.52 -1.07 -24.38
CA ARG A 32 4.98 -0.20 -25.48
C ARG A 32 4.18 1.10 -25.58
N GLU A 33 2.90 1.07 -25.21
CA GLU A 33 1.96 2.21 -25.32
C GLU A 33 1.48 2.71 -23.95
N GLY A 34 2.23 2.45 -22.87
CA GLY A 34 1.88 2.97 -21.55
C GLY A 34 2.32 2.07 -20.40
N THR A 35 1.56 2.13 -19.32
CA THR A 35 1.83 1.35 -18.11
C THR A 35 0.61 0.51 -17.79
N ALA A 36 0.80 -0.79 -17.56
CA ALA A 36 -0.22 -1.65 -16.99
C ALA A 36 0.10 -1.96 -15.53
N TYR A 37 -0.93 -2.30 -14.78
CA TYR A 37 -0.80 -2.88 -13.46
C TYR A 37 -1.42 -4.26 -13.48
N GLU A 38 -0.70 -5.22 -12.91
CA GLU A 38 -1.10 -6.62 -12.90
C GLU A 38 -1.10 -7.18 -11.48
N ILE A 39 -2.15 -7.89 -11.13
CA ILE A 39 -2.25 -8.69 -9.90
C ILE A 39 -2.57 -10.12 -10.27
N LYS A 40 -2.10 -11.09 -9.48
CA LYS A 40 -2.38 -12.50 -9.71
C LYS A 40 -3.35 -13.03 -8.67
N PHE A 41 -4.49 -13.52 -9.12
CA PHE A 41 -5.40 -14.25 -8.26
C PHE A 41 -5.09 -15.74 -8.33
N ARG A 42 -4.84 -16.36 -7.19
CA ARG A 42 -4.62 -17.80 -7.12
C ARG A 42 -5.90 -18.49 -6.69
N ASP A 43 -6.37 -19.42 -7.50
CA ASP A 43 -7.44 -20.32 -7.09
C ASP A 43 -6.85 -21.44 -6.24
N TYR A 44 -7.35 -21.63 -5.02
CA TYR A 44 -6.87 -22.67 -4.12
C TYR A 44 -7.35 -24.07 -4.52
N ALA A 45 -8.46 -24.17 -5.27
CA ALA A 45 -9.00 -25.44 -5.71
C ALA A 45 -8.20 -26.04 -6.87
N SER A 46 -7.92 -25.24 -7.91
CA SER A 46 -7.16 -25.67 -9.09
C SER A 46 -5.66 -25.37 -9.00
N LEU A 47 -5.22 -24.61 -8.00
CA LEU A 47 -3.85 -24.07 -7.84
C LEU A 47 -3.38 -23.23 -9.05
N LYS A 48 -4.31 -22.81 -9.91
CA LYS A 48 -4.02 -21.98 -11.09
C LYS A 48 -3.95 -20.50 -10.71
N GLU A 49 -3.09 -19.77 -11.40
CA GLU A 49 -2.97 -18.32 -11.29
C GLU A 49 -3.71 -17.64 -12.44
N TYR A 50 -4.47 -16.62 -12.09
CA TYR A 50 -5.30 -15.82 -12.98
C TYR A 50 -4.77 -14.38 -12.92
N PRO A 51 -3.85 -14.00 -13.83
CA PRO A 51 -3.37 -12.62 -13.91
C PRO A 51 -4.52 -11.70 -14.34
N TYR A 52 -4.75 -10.66 -13.56
CA TYR A 52 -5.74 -9.62 -13.80
C TYR A 52 -5.00 -8.33 -14.10
N ARG A 53 -5.25 -7.75 -15.28
CA ARG A 53 -4.50 -6.62 -15.81
C ARG A 53 -5.39 -5.40 -15.97
N MET A 54 -4.81 -4.23 -15.69
CA MET A 54 -5.44 -2.93 -15.77
C MET A 54 -4.54 -2.00 -16.56
N TYR A 55 -5.10 -1.24 -17.50
CA TYR A 55 -4.33 -0.30 -18.30
C TYR A 55 -4.39 1.11 -17.71
N THR A 56 -3.23 1.74 -17.67
CA THR A 56 -3.07 3.11 -17.17
C THR A 56 -2.29 3.96 -18.16
N TYR A 57 -2.76 5.19 -18.34
CA TYR A 57 -2.15 6.15 -19.24
C TYR A 57 -1.76 7.40 -18.46
N THR A 58 -0.47 7.65 -18.34
CA THR A 58 0.05 8.86 -17.70
C THR A 58 0.22 9.95 -18.75
N GLN A 59 -0.50 11.04 -18.57
CA GLN A 59 -0.45 12.22 -19.43
C GLN A 59 0.73 13.13 -19.03
N GLU A 60 1.10 14.05 -19.92
CA GLU A 60 2.21 15.00 -19.71
C GLU A 60 2.01 15.92 -18.50
N ASN A 61 0.76 16.13 -18.07
CA ASN A 61 0.41 16.90 -16.87
C ASN A 61 0.67 16.15 -15.55
N GLY A 62 1.23 14.93 -15.60
CA GLY A 62 1.50 14.09 -14.43
C GLY A 62 0.27 13.38 -13.85
N GLN A 63 -0.90 13.49 -14.51
CA GLN A 63 -2.09 12.72 -14.16
C GLN A 63 -2.08 11.38 -14.88
N THR A 64 -2.47 10.35 -14.13
CA THR A 64 -2.66 8.99 -14.64
C THR A 64 -4.15 8.70 -14.72
N LEU A 65 -4.58 8.37 -15.94
CA LEU A 65 -5.89 7.85 -16.23
C LEU A 65 -5.85 6.33 -16.08
N ILE A 66 -6.75 5.80 -15.27
CA ILE A 66 -6.93 4.36 -15.08
C ILE A 66 -8.22 3.99 -15.81
N ASP A 67 -8.12 3.11 -16.81
CA ASP A 67 -9.30 2.55 -17.45
C ASP A 67 -9.66 1.22 -16.79
N LEU A 68 -10.65 1.27 -15.90
CA LEU A 68 -11.19 0.08 -15.23
C LEU A 68 -12.13 -0.71 -16.15
N ARG A 69 -12.58 -0.17 -17.28
CA ARG A 69 -13.51 -0.86 -18.19
C ARG A 69 -12.80 -1.92 -19.02
N GLU A 70 -11.53 -1.68 -19.31
CA GLU A 70 -10.66 -2.63 -20.01
C GLU A 70 -9.91 -3.55 -19.04
N ALA A 71 -10.12 -3.38 -17.74
CA ALA A 71 -9.51 -4.25 -16.74
C ALA A 71 -10.15 -5.65 -16.78
N GLY A 72 -9.32 -6.68 -16.81
CA GLY A 72 -9.78 -8.04 -16.97
C GLY A 72 -8.70 -9.08 -16.79
N PHE A 73 -9.12 -10.35 -16.79
CA PHE A 73 -8.19 -11.47 -16.75
C PHE A 73 -7.45 -11.61 -18.08
N ALA A 74 -6.12 -11.65 -18.02
CA ALA A 74 -5.25 -11.80 -19.19
C ALA A 74 -5.16 -13.26 -19.68
N VAL A 75 -5.81 -14.20 -19.00
CA VAL A 75 -5.85 -15.61 -19.36
C VAL A 75 -7.09 -15.92 -20.21
N PRO A 76 -6.92 -16.61 -21.35
CA PRO A 76 -8.05 -17.11 -22.12
C PRO A 76 -8.68 -18.33 -21.41
N GLY A 77 -9.99 -18.30 -21.21
CA GLY A 77 -10.76 -19.43 -20.66
C GLY A 77 -11.75 -19.00 -19.57
N ASP A 78 -12.44 -19.99 -19.02
CA ASP A 78 -13.36 -19.78 -17.91
C ASP A 78 -12.60 -19.51 -16.61
N VAL A 79 -12.92 -18.38 -15.99
CA VAL A 79 -12.39 -17.99 -14.68
C VAL A 79 -13.35 -18.51 -13.61
N PRO A 80 -12.86 -19.20 -12.56
CA PRO A 80 -13.72 -19.64 -11.47
C PRO A 80 -14.43 -18.45 -10.80
N MET A 81 -15.70 -18.63 -10.45
CA MET A 81 -16.49 -17.59 -9.79
C MET A 81 -15.83 -17.08 -8.49
N SER A 82 -15.11 -17.94 -7.78
CA SER A 82 -14.32 -17.54 -6.60
C SER A 82 -13.28 -16.46 -6.92
N VAL A 83 -12.60 -16.60 -8.06
CA VAL A 83 -11.57 -15.68 -8.55
C VAL A 83 -12.20 -14.41 -9.10
N GLU A 84 -13.32 -14.52 -9.81
CA GLU A 84 -14.07 -13.34 -10.28
C GLU A 84 -14.57 -12.49 -9.11
N MET A 85 -15.15 -13.12 -8.08
CA MET A 85 -15.60 -12.41 -6.87
C MET A 85 -14.44 -11.73 -6.14
N ALA A 86 -13.29 -12.40 -6.03
CA ALA A 86 -12.09 -11.81 -5.44
C ALA A 86 -11.61 -10.59 -6.24
N ALA A 87 -11.62 -10.68 -7.58
CA ALA A 87 -11.28 -9.56 -8.45
C ALA A 87 -12.28 -8.41 -8.31
N GLU A 88 -13.59 -8.68 -8.28
CA GLU A 88 -14.61 -7.65 -8.07
C GLU A 88 -14.46 -6.92 -6.73
N GLN A 89 -14.11 -7.65 -5.66
CA GLN A 89 -13.83 -7.08 -4.36
C GLN A 89 -12.62 -6.15 -4.42
N VAL A 90 -11.49 -6.62 -4.98
CA VAL A 90 -10.28 -5.80 -5.14
C VAL A 90 -10.56 -4.57 -6.00
N MET A 91 -11.31 -4.70 -7.09
CA MET A 91 -11.70 -3.55 -7.93
C MET A 91 -12.55 -2.54 -7.17
N SER A 92 -13.48 -3.02 -6.33
CA SER A 92 -14.30 -2.14 -5.48
C SER A 92 -13.43 -1.38 -4.48
N GLU A 93 -12.42 -2.04 -3.90
CA GLU A 93 -11.45 -1.40 -3.01
C GLU A 93 -10.60 -0.36 -3.77
N VAL A 94 -10.10 -0.68 -4.96
CA VAL A 94 -9.36 0.26 -5.82
C VAL A 94 -10.17 1.53 -6.06
N VAL A 95 -11.44 1.39 -6.47
CA VAL A 95 -12.33 2.54 -6.68
C VAL A 95 -12.51 3.32 -5.38
N GLN A 96 -12.79 2.65 -4.27
CA GLN A 96 -13.00 3.31 -2.98
C GLN A 96 -11.76 4.07 -2.50
N TYR A 97 -10.56 3.53 -2.67
CA TYR A 97 -9.32 4.22 -2.29
C TYR A 97 -9.04 5.41 -3.21
N LEU A 98 -9.26 5.28 -4.52
CA LEU A 98 -9.03 6.36 -5.47
C LEU A 98 -10.08 7.48 -5.37
N GLU A 99 -11.33 7.15 -5.07
CA GLU A 99 -12.41 8.13 -4.85
C GLU A 99 -12.36 8.73 -3.44
N GLY A 100 -12.21 7.89 -2.40
CA GLY A 100 -12.22 8.29 -0.99
C GLY A 100 -11.02 9.14 -0.56
N THR A 101 -9.95 9.16 -1.36
CA THR A 101 -8.81 10.06 -1.16
C THR A 101 -9.05 11.48 -1.67
N ALA A 102 -10.18 11.77 -2.34
CA ALA A 102 -10.58 13.15 -2.70
C ALA A 102 -10.79 14.07 -1.48
N GLY A 103 -10.82 13.52 -0.24
CA GLY A 103 -11.01 14.30 1.00
C GLY A 103 -9.92 14.11 2.06
N ARG A 104 -8.84 13.35 1.82
CA ARG A 104 -7.79 13.14 2.83
C ARG A 104 -6.40 13.24 2.22
N SER A 105 -6.01 14.47 1.88
CA SER A 105 -4.63 14.91 2.10
C SER A 105 -4.37 14.93 3.61
N ARG A 106 -4.21 13.75 4.21
CA ARG A 106 -3.39 13.57 5.40
C ARG A 106 -2.39 12.52 5.02
N LEU A 107 -1.28 13.02 4.48
CA LEU A 107 0.02 12.40 4.57
C LEU A 107 0.16 11.83 6.00
N THR A 108 -0.11 10.56 6.18
CA THR A 108 0.75 9.78 7.06
C THR A 108 1.95 9.43 6.19
N PRO A 109 3.10 10.09 6.40
CA PRO A 109 4.35 9.60 5.82
C PRO A 109 4.52 8.15 6.27
N ILE A 110 5.18 7.37 5.41
CA ILE A 110 5.58 6.00 5.69
C ILE A 110 6.75 6.07 6.69
N ASP A 111 6.46 6.57 7.90
CA ASP A 111 7.38 6.67 9.04
C ASP A 111 7.33 5.38 9.87
N ARG A 112 7.16 4.25 9.17
CA ARG A 112 7.25 2.89 9.72
C ARG A 112 8.14 1.99 8.89
N ALA A 113 9.17 2.57 8.27
CA ALA A 113 10.43 1.86 8.13
C ALA A 113 11.15 1.93 9.48
N LEU A 114 10.89 0.95 10.36
CA LEU A 114 11.59 0.76 11.63
C LEU A 114 13.02 0.26 11.40
N ASN A 115 13.81 0.94 10.57
CA ASN A 115 15.24 0.70 10.41
C ASN A 115 15.92 1.96 9.87
N GLY A 116 16.43 2.79 10.78
CA GLY A 116 17.59 3.65 10.49
C GLY A 116 17.35 5.07 9.98
N MET A 117 16.47 5.87 10.61
CA MET A 117 16.43 7.32 10.37
C MET A 117 16.75 8.10 11.65
N MET A 118 17.83 8.89 11.61
CA MET A 118 18.24 9.79 12.69
C MET A 118 17.22 10.93 12.83
N ALA A 119 16.82 11.24 14.06
CA ALA A 119 15.86 12.29 14.37
C ALA A 119 16.36 13.67 13.91
N THR A 120 15.57 14.36 13.09
CA THR A 120 15.94 15.65 12.45
C THR A 120 15.32 16.89 13.13
N ASN A 121 14.59 16.75 14.24
CA ASN A 121 13.85 17.85 14.88
C ASN A 121 14.36 18.21 16.29
N GLU A 122 14.71 19.48 16.51
CA GLU A 122 15.12 20.01 17.83
C GLU A 122 14.03 19.86 18.92
N GLU A 123 12.75 19.91 18.55
CA GLU A 123 11.65 19.73 19.49
C GLU A 123 11.54 18.29 20.03
N GLU A 124 11.96 17.29 19.24
CA GLU A 124 12.03 15.89 19.68
C GLU A 124 13.20 15.65 20.64
N VAL A 125 14.36 16.30 20.43
CA VAL A 125 15.50 16.23 21.36
C VAL A 125 15.11 16.75 22.75
N LYS A 126 14.36 17.87 22.82
CA LYS A 126 13.87 18.41 24.11
C LYS A 126 12.86 17.49 24.80
N ARG A 127 12.00 16.78 24.05
CA ARG A 127 11.09 15.78 24.63
C ARG A 127 11.84 14.55 25.12
N LEU A 128 12.84 14.06 24.39
CA LEU A 128 13.68 12.93 24.78
C LEU A 128 14.46 13.23 26.07
N GLY A 129 15.02 14.44 26.20
CA GLY A 129 15.72 14.87 27.42
C GLY A 129 14.80 14.87 28.67
N LYS A 130 13.52 15.18 28.48
CA LYS A 130 12.53 15.23 29.58
C LYS A 130 12.06 13.83 30.02
N SER A 131 12.01 12.86 29.10
CA SER A 131 11.68 11.47 29.42
C SER A 131 12.88 10.70 30.00
N MET A 132 14.12 11.03 29.62
CA MET A 132 15.32 10.45 30.25
C MET A 132 15.56 10.94 31.68
N ALA A 133 15.06 12.13 32.06
CA ALA A 133 15.15 12.63 33.43
C ALA A 133 14.36 11.81 34.47
N ARG A 134 13.45 10.93 34.03
CA ARG A 134 12.68 10.03 34.90
C ARG A 134 13.20 8.60 34.96
N VAL A 135 14.16 8.24 34.11
CA VAL A 135 14.80 6.92 34.17
C VAL A 135 15.93 7.02 35.19
N GLN A 136 15.80 6.28 36.29
CA GLN A 136 16.88 6.16 37.26
C GLN A 136 18.08 5.52 36.57
N THR A 137 19.13 6.30 36.36
CA THR A 137 20.41 5.83 35.85
C THR A 137 20.99 4.77 36.80
N ASN A 138 21.67 3.77 36.22
CA ASN A 138 22.31 2.64 36.94
C ASN A 138 23.18 3.05 38.14
N ALA A 139 23.60 4.32 38.21
CA ALA A 139 24.27 4.92 39.35
C ALA A 139 23.44 4.87 40.66
N LYS A 140 22.09 4.90 40.59
CA LYS A 140 21.21 4.74 41.76
C LYS A 140 20.96 3.28 42.15
N LEU A 141 21.07 2.34 41.22
CA LEU A 141 20.89 0.90 41.49
C LEU A 141 22.05 0.31 42.30
N LEU A 142 23.29 0.81 42.09
CA LEU A 142 24.45 0.46 42.90
C LEU A 142 24.29 0.88 44.38
N GLN A 143 23.56 1.96 44.67
CA GLN A 143 23.29 2.42 46.04
C GLN A 143 22.27 1.54 46.78
N ALA A 144 21.47 0.76 46.04
CA ALA A 144 20.43 -0.13 46.58
C ALA A 144 20.88 -1.60 46.74
N GLY A 145 22.17 -1.90 46.54
CA GLY A 145 22.74 -3.23 46.79
C GLY A 145 22.27 -4.34 45.85
N LEU A 146 21.67 -3.99 44.71
CA LEU A 146 21.22 -4.96 43.72
C LEU A 146 22.33 -5.16 42.68
N ILE A 147 22.94 -6.35 42.71
CA ILE A 147 23.93 -6.81 41.74
C ILE A 147 23.18 -7.15 40.44
N PRO A 148 23.42 -6.45 39.33
CA PRO A 148 22.88 -6.87 38.04
C PRO A 148 23.65 -8.10 37.56
N ASP A 149 22.92 -9.16 37.24
CA ASP A 149 23.45 -10.42 36.72
C ASP A 149 24.26 -10.19 35.43
N PRO A 150 25.49 -10.73 35.32
CA PRO A 150 26.27 -10.67 34.09
C PRO A 150 25.73 -11.68 33.08
N ILE A 151 25.09 -11.16 32.02
CA ILE A 151 24.84 -11.91 30.79
C ILE A 151 26.20 -12.30 30.19
N GLN A 152 26.48 -13.60 30.09
CA GLN A 152 27.48 -14.17 29.18
C GLN A 152 26.85 -14.49 27.83
#